data_AF-A0A3D1R069-F1
#
_entry.id   AF-A0A3D1R069-F1
#
_cell.length_a   1.000
_cell.length_b   1.000
_cell.length_c   1.000
_cell.angle_alpha   90.00
_cell.angle_beta   90.00
_cell.angle_gamma   90.00
#
_symmetry.space_group_name_H-M   'P 1'
#
loop_
_entity.id
_entity.type
_entity.pdbx_description
1 polymer ?
#
loop_
_entity_poly.entity_id
_entity_poly.type
_entity_poly.pdbx_seq_one_letter_code
_entity_poly.pdbx_strand_id
1 'polypeptide(L)'
;VEAQFEPDGRFPTVRFPNPEEKGALDLALSLAAERDADLVIANDPDSDRLAIAARDPPGHHVQLSGDQVGALLAYYLLTEKP
;
A
#
# COMPACT_ATOMS: atom_id res chain seq x y z
N VAL A 1 -0.94 -1.38 11.13
CA VAL A 1 -2.41 -1.36 11.18
C VAL A 1 -2.88 -2.49 12.07
N GLU A 2 -3.09 -2.22 13.37
CA GLU A 2 -3.26 -3.29 14.38
C GLU A 2 -4.46 -4.22 14.09
N ALA A 3 -5.60 -3.67 13.65
CA ALA A 3 -6.80 -4.44 13.32
C ALA A 3 -6.66 -5.41 12.12
N GLN A 4 -5.57 -5.28 11.34
CA GLN A 4 -5.27 -6.13 10.17
C GLN A 4 -3.92 -6.84 10.31
N PHE A 5 -3.28 -6.77 11.48
CA PHE A 5 -1.93 -7.30 11.68
C PHE A 5 -1.92 -8.81 11.87
N GLU A 6 -2.80 -9.33 12.72
CA GLU A 6 -2.91 -10.76 12.97
C GLU A 6 -3.66 -11.45 11.82
N PRO A 7 -3.21 -12.62 11.34
CA PRO A 7 -3.90 -13.35 10.28
C PRO A 7 -5.32 -13.79 10.68
N ASP A 8 -6.34 -13.31 9.95
CA ASP A 8 -7.73 -13.77 10.07
C ASP A 8 -8.33 -14.00 8.68
N GLY A 9 -8.52 -15.26 8.31
CA GLY A 9 -9.05 -15.66 6.99
C GLY A 9 -10.51 -15.27 6.74
N ARG A 10 -11.20 -14.67 7.71
CA ARG A 10 -12.53 -14.08 7.52
C ARG A 10 -12.48 -12.64 7.00
N PHE A 11 -11.30 -12.02 7.04
CA PHE A 11 -11.05 -10.65 6.58
C PHE A 11 -12.07 -9.62 7.08
N PRO A 12 -12.31 -9.52 8.41
CA PRO A 12 -13.46 -8.80 8.97
C PRO A 12 -13.47 -7.28 8.69
N THR A 13 -12.31 -6.72 8.33
CA THR A 13 -12.13 -5.28 8.10
C THR A 13 -12.30 -4.87 6.64
N VAL A 14 -12.34 -5.82 5.69
CA VAL A 14 -12.38 -5.52 4.26
C VAL A 14 -13.44 -6.35 3.57
N ARG A 15 -14.03 -5.82 2.50
CA ARG A 15 -15.01 -6.57 1.70
C ARG A 15 -14.36 -7.65 0.85
N PHE A 16 -13.15 -7.38 0.36
CA PHE A 16 -12.37 -8.29 -0.46
C PHE A 16 -10.88 -8.10 -0.14
N PRO A 17 -10.12 -9.16 0.14
CA PRO A 17 -8.74 -9.06 0.61
C PRO A 17 -7.77 -8.86 -0.58
N ASN A 18 -7.88 -7.72 -1.24
CA ASN A 18 -6.96 -7.29 -2.29
C ASN A 18 -6.64 -5.81 -2.05
N PRO A 19 -5.38 -5.42 -1.85
CA PRO A 19 -5.00 -4.05 -1.50
C PRO A 19 -5.28 -3.03 -2.62
N GLU A 20 -5.56 -3.46 -3.86
CA GLU A 20 -5.99 -2.59 -4.95
C GLU A 20 -7.50 -2.26 -4.92
N GLU A 21 -8.30 -2.99 -4.14
CA GLU A 21 -9.73 -2.76 -4.02
C GLU A 21 -10.06 -1.53 -3.18
N LYS A 22 -11.12 -0.82 -3.58
CA LYS A 22 -11.60 0.34 -2.84
C LYS A 22 -11.95 -0.05 -1.40
N GLY A 23 -11.41 0.71 -0.44
CA GLY A 23 -11.62 0.49 0.98
C GLY A 23 -10.59 -0.42 1.65
N ALA A 24 -9.80 -1.18 0.89
CA ALA A 24 -8.81 -2.08 1.47
C ALA A 24 -7.69 -1.33 2.23
N LEU A 25 -7.32 -0.15 1.73
CA LEU A 25 -6.27 0.70 2.30
C LEU A 25 -6.76 1.71 3.35
N ASP A 26 -8.07 1.86 3.59
CA ASP A 26 -8.60 2.98 4.38
C ASP A 26 -8.01 3.06 5.80
N LEU A 27 -7.87 1.91 6.49
CA LEU A 27 -7.25 1.84 7.81
C LEU A 27 -5.75 2.18 7.77
N ALA A 28 -5.06 1.77 6.71
CA ALA A 28 -3.64 2.06 6.52
C ALA A 28 -3.39 3.54 6.21
N LEU A 29 -4.20 4.12 5.33
CA LEU A 29 -4.15 5.55 4.98
C LEU A 29 -4.50 6.43 6.17
N SER A 30 -5.50 6.06 6.97
CA SER A 30 -5.86 6.79 8.19
C SER A 30 -4.71 6.80 9.19
N LEU A 31 -4.10 5.63 9.44
CA LEU A 31 -2.92 5.54 10.31
C LEU A 31 -1.72 6.31 9.75
N ALA A 32 -1.51 6.29 8.43
CA ALA A 32 -0.44 7.02 7.78
C ALA A 32 -0.59 8.53 7.93
N ALA A 33 -1.81 9.05 7.81
CA ALA A 33 -2.12 10.46 8.07
C ALA A 33 -1.89 10.83 9.54
N GLU A 34 -2.30 9.98 10.49
CA GLU A 34 -2.06 10.20 11.93
C GLU A 34 -0.58 10.20 12.34
N ARG A 35 0.26 9.51 11.56
CA ARG A 35 1.69 9.33 11.85
C ARG A 35 2.62 10.13 10.96
N ASP A 36 2.06 10.94 10.05
CA ASP A 36 2.82 11.63 9.00
C ASP A 36 3.78 10.68 8.24
N ALA A 37 3.31 9.46 7.96
CA ALA A 37 4.12 8.46 7.26
C ALA A 37 4.33 8.86 5.79
N ASP A 38 5.53 8.67 5.25
CA ASP A 38 5.81 8.98 3.84
C ASP A 38 5.22 7.94 2.87
N LEU A 39 5.04 6.70 3.35
CA LEU A 39 4.72 5.55 2.51
C LEU A 39 3.78 4.58 3.23
N VAL A 40 2.81 4.07 2.48
CA VAL A 40 1.98 2.91 2.84
C VAL A 40 2.29 1.80 1.86
N ILE A 41 2.51 0.60 2.39
CA ILE A 41 2.63 -0.64 1.61
C ILE A 41 1.65 -1.65 2.21
N ALA A 42 0.83 -2.27 1.37
CA ALA A 42 -0.06 -3.34 1.76
C ALA A 42 0.07 -4.50 0.78
N ASN A 43 0.21 -5.72 1.30
CA ASN A 43 0.25 -6.94 0.50
C ASN A 43 -1.14 -7.58 0.41
N ASP A 44 -1.35 -8.41 -0.59
CA ASP A 44 -2.46 -9.37 -0.60
C ASP A 44 -2.15 -10.59 0.31
N PRO A 45 -3.12 -11.49 0.57
CA PRO A 45 -2.99 -12.54 1.59
C PRO A 45 -1.84 -13.53 1.37
N ASP A 46 -1.47 -13.80 0.12
CA ASP A 46 -0.33 -14.64 -0.27
C ASP A 46 0.96 -13.84 -0.54
N SER A 47 0.89 -12.51 -0.45
CA SER A 47 2.04 -11.59 -0.52
C SER A 47 2.83 -11.66 -1.81
N ASP A 48 2.20 -12.03 -2.92
CA ASP A 48 2.81 -11.94 -4.25
C ASP A 48 2.48 -10.62 -4.96
N ARG A 49 1.51 -9.85 -4.43
CA ARG A 49 1.16 -8.51 -4.89
C ARG A 49 1.16 -7.51 -3.74
N LEU A 50 1.34 -6.24 -4.12
CA LEU A 50 1.28 -5.11 -3.21
C LEU A 50 0.61 -3.90 -3.85
N ALA A 51 0.00 -3.06 -3.01
CA ALA A 51 -0.36 -1.69 -3.35
C ALA A 51 0.52 -0.71 -2.56
N ILE A 52 0.84 0.41 -3.18
CA ILE A 52 1.64 1.48 -2.60
C ILE A 52 0.86 2.78 -2.62
N ALA A 53 0.87 3.52 -1.51
CA ALA A 53 0.49 4.94 -1.49
C ALA A 53 1.62 5.79 -0.92
N ALA A 54 1.94 6.89 -1.58
CA ALA A 54 3.00 7.81 -1.19
C ALA A 54 2.42 9.18 -0.81
N ARG A 55 3.03 9.84 0.18
CA ARG A 55 2.63 11.18 0.62
C ARG A 55 3.08 12.22 -0.41
N ASP A 56 2.15 13.00 -0.91
CA ASP A 56 2.40 14.12 -1.83
C ASP A 56 2.90 15.37 -1.06
N PRO A 57 3.41 16.41 -1.75
CA PRO A 57 3.87 17.63 -1.06
C PRO A 57 2.79 18.37 -0.25
N PRO A 58 1.51 18.42 -0.69
CA PRO A 58 0.40 18.87 0.16
C PRO A 58 0.12 18.02 1.41
N GLY A 59 0.61 16.77 1.48
CA GLY A 59 0.47 15.87 2.61
C GLY A 59 -0.60 14.78 2.47
N HIS A 60 -1.18 14.60 1.28
CA HIS A 60 -2.13 13.53 0.99
C HIS A 60 -1.40 12.25 0.57
N HIS A 61 -1.89 11.11 1.03
CA HIS A 61 -1.43 9.81 0.52
C HIS A 61 -2.13 9.47 -0.79
N VAL A 62 -1.35 9.42 -1.87
CA VAL A 62 -1.82 9.09 -3.21
C VAL A 62 -1.41 7.66 -3.55
N GLN A 63 -2.40 6.82 -3.83
CA GLN A 63 -2.15 5.46 -4.30
C GLN A 63 -1.57 5.48 -5.72
N LEU A 64 -0.47 4.75 -5.91
CA LEU A 64 0.16 4.55 -7.21
C LEU A 64 -0.52 3.40 -7.95
N SER A 65 -0.65 3.51 -9.27
CA SER A 65 -1.03 2.36 -10.10
C SER A 65 0.11 1.34 -10.18
N GLY A 66 -0.22 0.08 -10.50
CA GLY A 66 0.78 -0.95 -10.76
C GLY A 66 1.80 -0.55 -11.83
N ASP A 67 1.37 0.15 -12.88
CA ASP A 67 2.26 0.66 -13.93
C ASP A 67 3.26 1.70 -13.40
N GLN A 68 2.82 2.59 -12.52
CA GLN A 68 3.70 3.59 -11.89
C GLN A 68 4.73 2.91 -10.97
N VAL A 69 4.29 1.93 -10.17
CA VAL A 69 5.20 1.15 -9.33
C VAL A 69 6.20 0.38 -10.19
N GLY A 70 5.75 -0.28 -11.25
CA GLY A 70 6.61 -1.00 -12.19
C GLY A 70 7.63 -0.09 -12.87
N ALA A 71 7.24 1.11 -13.30
CA ALA A 71 8.14 2.09 -13.88
C ALA A 71 9.21 2.58 -12.90
N LEU A 72 8.84 2.81 -11.63
CA LEU A 72 9.79 3.20 -10.58
C LEU A 72 10.80 2.09 -10.28
N LEU A 73 10.34 0.84 -10.18
CA LEU A 73 11.22 -0.32 -9.99
C LEU A 73 12.15 -0.53 -11.18
N ALA A 74 11.64 -0.41 -12.40
CA ALA A 74 12.44 -0.50 -13.62
C ALA A 74 13.50 0.61 -13.68
N TYR A 75 13.13 1.85 -13.35
CA TYR A 75 14.06 2.96 -13.26
C TYR A 75 15.17 2.66 -12.25
N TYR A 76 14.81 2.25 -11.03
CA TYR A 76 15.77 1.88 -9.99
C TYR A 76 16.75 0.81 -10.47
N LEU A 77 16.27 -0.29 -11.03
CA LEU A 77 17.13 -1.38 -11.52
C LEU A 77 18.08 -0.96 -12.66
N LEU A 78 17.71 0.06 -13.45
CA LEU A 78 18.52 0.58 -14.55
C LEU A 78 19.55 1.63 -14.09
N THR A 79 19.26 2.41 -13.06
CA THR A 79 20.13 3.51 -12.59
C THR A 79 20.98 3.13 -11.39
N GLU A 80 20.39 2.38 -10.46
CA GLU A 80 21.04 1.87 -9.26
C GLU A 80 21.41 0.41 -9.53
N LYS A 81 22.68 0.16 -9.84
CA LYS A 81 23.17 -1.23 -10.00
C LYS A 81 22.86 -2.03 -8.73
N PRO A 82 22.51 -3.33 -8.83
CA PRO A 82 22.40 -4.20 -7.66
C PRO A 82 23.71 -4.31 -6.88
#